data_AF-A0AAE2D532-F1
#
_entry.id   AF-A0AAE2D532-F1
#
_cell.length_a   1.000
_cell.length_b   1.000
_cell.length_c   1.000
_cell.angle_alpha   90.00
_cell.angle_beta   90.00
_cell.angle_gamma   90.00
#
_symmetry.space_group_name_H-M   'P 1'
#
loop_
_entity.id
_entity.type
_entity.pdbx_description
1 polymer ?
#
loop_
_entity_poly.entity_id
_entity_poly.type
_entity_poly.pdbx_seq_one_letter_code
_entity_poly.pdbx_strand_id
1 'polypeptide(L)' 'MAGDGSLPDSAFSGWRYYFNTYTIKGRKNLALTSYAGLFLGIMIWRMKANKKKAIEKKKH' A
#
# COMPACT_ATOMS: atom_id res chain seq x y z
N MET A 1 -12.00 10.95 -33.17
CA MET A 1 -11.81 10.69 -31.72
C MET A 1 -10.33 10.44 -31.51
N ALA A 2 -9.66 11.25 -30.69
CA ALA A 2 -8.27 11.01 -30.33
C ALA A 2 -8.18 9.61 -29.71
N GLY A 3 -7.30 8.76 -30.24
CA GLY A 3 -7.15 7.38 -29.83
C GLY A 3 -7.03 7.30 -28.32
N ASP A 4 -7.97 6.60 -27.72
CA ASP A 4 -7.90 6.09 -26.37
C ASP A 4 -6.54 5.40 -26.18
N GLY A 5 -5.57 6.10 -25.60
CA GLY A 5 -4.25 5.58 -25.27
C GLY A 5 -4.24 4.66 -24.04
N SER A 6 -5.41 4.20 -23.58
CA SER A 6 -5.49 3.23 -22.50
C SER A 6 -5.35 1.81 -23.08
N LEU A 7 -4.29 1.13 -22.63
CA LEU A 7 -4.10 -0.29 -22.91
C LEU A 7 -5.36 -1.05 -22.46
N PRO A 8 -5.93 -1.92 -23.31
CA PRO A 8 -7.14 -2.64 -22.96
C PRO A 8 -6.90 -3.50 -21.71
N ASP A 9 -7.92 -3.62 -20.85
CA ASP A 9 -7.87 -4.39 -19.61
C ASP A 9 -7.42 -5.85 -19.84
N SER A 10 -7.67 -6.40 -21.03
CA SER A 10 -7.23 -7.74 -21.47
C SER A 10 -5.71 -7.86 -21.70
N ALA A 11 -4.98 -6.76 -21.80
CA ALA A 11 -3.52 -6.75 -21.94
C ALA A 11 -2.79 -7.11 -20.63
N PHE A 12 -3.49 -7.07 -19.49
CA PHE A 12 -2.92 -7.41 -18.19
C PHE A 12 -3.57 -8.69 -17.65
N SER A 13 -2.75 -9.66 -17.23
CA SER A 13 -3.22 -10.92 -16.64
C SER A 13 -2.69 -11.15 -15.22
N GLY A 14 -3.45 -11.92 -14.44
CA GLY A 14 -3.12 -12.29 -13.06
C GLY A 14 -2.93 -11.08 -12.14
N TRP A 15 -1.88 -11.13 -11.32
CA TRP A 15 -1.50 -10.05 -10.40
C TRP A 15 -1.25 -8.69 -11.06
N ARG A 16 -0.75 -8.66 -12.31
CA ARG A 16 -0.49 -7.40 -13.06
C ARG A 16 -1.79 -6.70 -13.46
N TYR A 17 -2.91 -7.42 -13.54
CA TYR A 17 -4.24 -6.81 -13.72
C TYR A 17 -4.63 -5.90 -12.53
N TYR A 18 -4.21 -6.29 -11.32
CA TYR A 18 -4.52 -5.56 -10.09
C TYR A 18 -3.42 -4.58 -9.67
N PHE A 19 -2.18 -4.78 -10.11
CA PHE A 19 -1.04 -3.91 -9.82
C PHE A 19 -0.44 -3.37 -11.12
N ASN A 20 -1.07 -2.34 -11.67
CA ASN A 20 -0.57 -1.62 -12.84
C ASN A 20 -0.83 -0.11 -12.70
N THR A 21 -0.08 0.70 -13.44
CA THR A 21 -0.20 2.15 -13.46
C THR A 21 -1.08 2.68 -14.59
N TYR A 22 -1.49 1.82 -15.51
CA TYR A 22 -2.18 2.19 -16.75
C TYR A 22 -3.71 2.22 -16.61
N THR A 23 -4.28 1.24 -15.89
CA THR A 23 -5.73 1.15 -15.69
C THR A 23 -6.18 1.89 -14.43
N ILE A 24 -7.45 2.25 -14.35
CA ILE A 24 -8.02 2.86 -13.14
C ILE A 24 -8.02 1.85 -11.98
N LYS A 25 -8.26 0.56 -12.26
CA LYS A 25 -8.25 -0.51 -11.23
C LYS A 25 -6.85 -0.69 -10.63
N GLY A 26 -5.83 -0.80 -11.48
CA GLY A 26 -4.45 -0.96 -11.03
C GLY A 26 -3.97 0.21 -10.17
N ARG A 27 -4.24 1.45 -10.60
CA ARG A 27 -3.86 2.67 -9.86
C ARG A 27 -4.52 2.77 -8.49
N LYS A 28 -5.81 2.40 -8.39
CA LYS A 28 -6.52 2.39 -7.11
C LYS A 28 -5.92 1.39 -6.12
N ASN A 29 -5.62 0.18 -6.57
CA ASN A 29 -5.02 -0.84 -5.73
C ASN A 29 -3.61 -0.46 -5.27
N LEU A 30 -2.78 0.09 -6.16
CA LEU A 30 -1.46 0.63 -5.80
C LEU A 30 -1.57 1.68 -4.70
N ALA A 31 -2.48 2.65 -4.83
CA ALA A 31 -2.69 3.67 -3.81
C ALA A 31 -3.13 3.06 -2.47
N LEU A 32 -4.10 2.14 -2.48
CA LEU A 32 -4.55 1.43 -1.28
C LEU A 32 -3.40 0.67 -0.60
N THR A 33 -2.55 -0.02 -1.38
CA THR A 33 -1.38 -0.73 -0.86
C THR A 33 -0.38 0.23 -0.23
N SER A 34 -0.12 1.39 -0.85
CA SER A 34 0.76 2.42 -0.28
C SER A 34 0.22 2.95 1.06
N TYR A 35 -1.08 3.27 1.14
CA TYR A 35 -1.70 3.72 2.39
C TYR A 35 -1.67 2.64 3.47
N ALA A 36 -1.98 1.39 3.11
CA ALA A 36 -1.91 0.27 4.03
C ALA A 36 -0.48 0.04 4.56
N GLY A 37 0.53 0.13 3.69
CA GLY A 37 1.93 -0.01 4.06
C GLY A 37 2.41 1.07 5.04
N LEU A 38 2.06 2.34 4.78
CA LEU A 38 2.36 3.45 5.70
C LEU A 38 1.66 3.27 7.04
N PHE A 39 0.38 2.91 7.02
CA PHE A 39 -0.40 2.69 8.24
C PHE A 39 0.19 1.57 9.11
N LEU A 40 0.52 0.43 8.49
CA LEU A 40 1.18 -0.69 9.17
C LEU A 40 2.55 -0.29 9.72
N GLY A 41 3.34 0.46 8.96
CA GLY A 41 4.65 0.97 9.41
C GLY A 41 4.53 1.83 10.67
N ILE A 42 3.62 2.80 10.67
CA ILE A 42 3.34 3.67 11.82
C ILE A 42 2.84 2.86 13.01
N MET A 43 1.93 1.91 12.78
CA MET A 43 1.36 1.08 13.84
C MET A 43 2.43 0.20 14.50
N ILE A 44 3.29 -0.45 13.71
CA ILE A 44 4.40 -1.26 14.22
C ILE A 44 5.40 -0.41 15.00
N TRP A 45 5.75 0.77 14.48
CA TRP A 45 6.63 1.70 15.18
C TRP A 45 6.04 2.14 16.53
N ARG A 46 4.76 2.51 16.56
CA ARG A 46 4.04 2.89 17.79
C ARG A 46 3.98 1.73 18.79
N MET A 47 3.68 0.52 18.34
CA MET A 47 3.69 -0.68 19.20
C MET A 47 5.08 -0.93 19.80
N LYS A 48 6.15 -0.80 19.00
CA LYS A 48 7.53 -0.92 19.50
C LYS A 48 7.90 0.19 20.48
N ALA A 49 7.50 1.43 20.21
CA ALA A 49 7.75 2.57 21.09
C ALA A 49 7.07 2.38 22.46
N ASN A 50 5.82 1.90 22.48
CA ASN A 50 5.10 1.62 23.73
C ASN A 50 5.74 0.47 24.52
N LYS A 51 6.24 -0.58 23.85
CA LYS A 51 6.98 -1.67 24.51
C LYS A 51 8.26 -1.15 25.19
N LYS A 52 9.01 -0.26 24.54
CA LYS A 52 10.22 0.36 25.13
C LYS A 52 9.89 1.18 26.38
N LYS A 53 8.87 2.02 26.32
CA LYS A 53 8.41 2.83 27.47
C LYS A 53 7.96 1.97 28.66
N ALA A 54 7.29 0.85 28.40
CA ALA A 54 6.88 -0.09 29.44
C ALA A 54 8.07 -0.80 30.10
N ILE A 55 9.12 -1.11 29.34
CA ILE A 55 10.36 -1.69 29.88
C ILE A 55 11.13 -0.67 30.71
N GLU A 56 11.24 0.59 30.26
CA GLU A 56 11.88 1.66 31.04
C GLU A 56 11.17 1.94 32.36
N LYS A 57 9.82 2.00 32.36
CA LYS A 57 9.04 2.17 33.59
C LYS A 57 9.19 1.03 34.60
N LYS A 58 9.53 -0.19 34.15
CA LYS A 58 9.79 -1.33 35.05
C LYS A 58 11.20 -1.34 35.64
N LYS A 59 12.13 -0.56 35.07
CA LYS A 59 13.53 -0.51 35.48
C LYS A 59 13.80 0.56 36.55
N HIS A 60 12.81 1.43 36.80
CA HIS A 60 12.83 2.51 37.78
C HIS A 60 11.98 2.16 38.99
#